data_AF-A0A6P3XPA7-F1
#
_entry.id   AF-A0A6P3XPA7-F1
#
_cell.length_a   1.000
_cell.length_b   1.000
_cell.length_c   1.000
_cell.angle_alpha   90.00
_cell.angle_beta   90.00
_cell.angle_gamma   90.00
#
_symmetry.space_group_name_H-M   'P 1'
#
loop_
_entity.id
_entity.type
_entity.pdbx_description
1 polymer ?
#
loop_
_entity_poly.entity_id
_entity_poly.type
_entity_poly.pdbx_seq_one_letter_code
_entity_poly.pdbx_strand_id
1 'polypeptide(L)'
;MRTSTFSRIVKAGLHVFGVWPYLPSTLVCQLYWIIALSTAQVFQYGYVVYSNPESFSEFMDGVSSAMASTLLFSKLGILWANQKKFGVILRIMTSDWQSHTSSHQSKSIMINASFLARRVSRIIILMQFFSVFFYSLGVLVANAGDPEKWEPYNRELILKMKFPFEINTHPIYVAVTVIQFIHLMFVGWGITVVNTLFVTLSLDEPNAAAILVKCFMFYVTMNLDVFIYCYAGEYLSAKSKLIGDAAYNSLWYNVAAKDSEMMVFVILRSQKRLTITCGKIMELSLERFTSVVKASASYMSVLMAMY
;
A
#
# COMPACT_ATOMS: atom_id res chain seq x y z
N MET A 1 -24.88 14.51 -8.76
CA MET A 1 -24.00 13.32 -8.64
C MET A 1 -23.15 13.49 -7.38
N ARG A 2 -23.25 12.59 -6.39
CA ARG A 2 -22.46 12.65 -5.15
C ARG A 2 -21.02 12.25 -5.47
N THR A 3 -20.20 13.21 -5.84
CA THR A 3 -18.78 13.02 -6.18
C THR A 3 -17.99 12.78 -4.90
N SER A 4 -17.67 11.52 -4.59
CA SER A 4 -16.75 11.18 -3.50
C SER A 4 -15.32 11.08 -4.03
N THR A 5 -14.35 11.53 -3.23
CA THR A 5 -12.92 11.45 -3.54
C THR A 5 -12.46 10.01 -3.75
N PHE A 6 -13.05 9.05 -3.02
CA PHE A 6 -12.71 7.64 -3.14
C PHE A 6 -13.38 6.95 -4.33
N SER A 7 -12.65 6.04 -4.96
CA SER A 7 -13.22 5.08 -5.90
C SER A 7 -14.17 4.11 -5.15
N ARG A 8 -15.17 3.58 -5.86
CA ARG A 8 -16.09 2.59 -5.28
C ARG A 8 -15.35 1.34 -4.76
N ILE A 9 -14.28 0.96 -5.44
CA ILE A 9 -13.45 -0.21 -5.10
C ILE A 9 -12.71 0.02 -3.77
N VAL A 10 -12.09 1.20 -3.60
CA VAL A 10 -11.40 1.54 -2.34
C VAL A 10 -12.41 1.60 -1.18
N LYS A 11 -13.58 2.18 -1.42
CA LYS A 11 -14.64 2.21 -0.41
C LYS A 11 -15.11 0.80 -0.02
N ALA A 12 -15.33 -0.08 -1.00
CA ALA A 12 -15.69 -1.47 -0.73
C ALA A 12 -14.58 -2.20 0.06
N GLY A 13 -13.31 -2.01 -0.32
CA GLY A 13 -12.18 -2.55 0.42
C GLY A 13 -12.16 -2.10 1.89
N LEU A 14 -12.34 -0.80 2.16
CA LEU A 14 -12.39 -0.28 3.53
C LEU A 14 -13.51 -0.91 4.37
N HIS A 15 -14.64 -1.27 3.76
CA HIS A 15 -15.71 -2.01 4.43
C HIS A 15 -15.30 -3.46 4.71
N VAL A 16 -14.76 -4.17 3.72
CA VAL A 16 -14.34 -5.58 3.85
C VAL A 16 -13.25 -5.74 4.91
N PHE A 17 -12.29 -4.82 4.98
CA PHE A 17 -11.20 -4.84 5.98
C PHE A 17 -11.60 -4.27 7.34
N GLY A 18 -12.88 -3.92 7.56
CA GLY A 18 -13.33 -3.38 8.84
C GLY A 18 -12.64 -2.07 9.23
N VAL A 19 -12.22 -1.26 8.26
CA VAL A 19 -11.59 0.05 8.49
C VAL A 19 -12.64 1.16 8.44
N TRP A 20 -13.72 0.97 7.68
CA TRP A 20 -14.77 1.98 7.56
C TRP A 20 -15.41 2.30 8.93
N PRO A 21 -15.46 3.59 9.32
CA PRO A 21 -15.89 3.97 10.66
C PRO A 21 -17.43 3.90 10.81
N TYR A 22 -17.89 3.60 12.03
CA TYR A 22 -19.29 3.65 12.48
C TYR A 22 -20.27 2.59 11.92
N LEU A 23 -19.81 1.36 11.63
CA LEU A 23 -20.73 0.23 11.36
C LEU A 23 -20.61 -0.88 12.42
N PRO A 24 -21.73 -1.50 12.83
CA PRO A 24 -21.70 -2.67 13.72
C PRO A 24 -21.05 -3.90 13.05
N SER A 25 -21.10 -4.00 11.72
CA SER A 25 -20.41 -5.06 10.95
C SER A 25 -18.88 -4.95 10.97
N THR A 26 -18.31 -3.80 11.37
CA THR A 26 -16.88 -3.58 11.42
C THR A 26 -16.17 -4.53 12.39
N LEU A 27 -16.75 -4.79 13.56
CA LEU A 27 -16.16 -5.69 14.57
C LEU A 27 -16.08 -7.13 14.07
N VAL A 28 -17.11 -7.59 13.36
CA VAL A 28 -17.15 -8.94 12.78
C VAL A 28 -16.06 -9.09 11.71
N CYS A 29 -15.92 -8.11 10.82
CA CYS A 29 -14.85 -8.10 9.83
C CYS A 29 -13.46 -8.06 10.47
N GLN A 30 -13.26 -7.27 11.53
CA GLN A 30 -11.98 -7.20 12.25
C GLN A 30 -11.61 -8.55 12.88
N LEU A 31 -12.54 -9.17 13.60
CA LEU A 31 -12.32 -10.49 14.20
C LEU A 31 -12.00 -11.56 13.15
N TYR A 32 -12.75 -11.56 12.04
CA TYR A 32 -12.46 -12.45 10.90
C TYR A 32 -11.03 -12.28 10.39
N TRP A 33 -10.59 -11.05 10.11
CA TRP A 33 -9.24 -10.80 9.60
C TRP A 33 -8.15 -11.09 10.62
N ILE A 34 -8.39 -10.84 11.92
CA ILE A 34 -7.45 -11.21 12.99
C ILE A 34 -7.24 -12.72 13.01
N ILE A 35 -8.33 -13.48 13.01
CA ILE A 35 -8.27 -14.94 13.02
C ILE A 35 -7.60 -15.44 11.74
N ALA A 36 -8.07 -15.02 10.56
CA ALA A 36 -7.55 -15.48 9.27
C ALA A 36 -6.05 -15.18 9.07
N LEU A 37 -5.60 -13.96 9.40
CA LEU A 37 -4.19 -13.57 9.26
C LEU A 37 -3.31 -14.23 10.31
N SER A 38 -3.78 -14.35 11.56
CA SER A 38 -3.01 -15.04 12.61
C SER A 38 -2.84 -16.53 12.29
N THR A 39 -3.88 -17.22 11.83
CA THR A 39 -3.77 -18.61 11.39
C THR A 39 -2.81 -18.77 10.21
N ALA A 40 -2.85 -17.86 9.23
CA ALA A 40 -1.95 -17.90 8.08
C ALA A 40 -0.49 -17.67 8.49
N GLN A 41 -0.22 -16.72 9.39
CA GLN A 41 1.13 -16.45 9.90
C GLN A 41 1.69 -17.64 10.67
N VAL A 42 0.88 -18.33 11.49
CA VAL A 42 1.32 -19.53 12.21
C VAL A 42 1.80 -20.61 11.24
N PHE A 43 1.08 -20.85 10.14
CA PHE A 43 1.50 -21.83 9.13
C PHE A 43 2.72 -21.40 8.32
N GLN A 44 2.85 -20.11 8.01
CA GLN A 44 3.99 -19.56 7.28
C GLN A 44 5.29 -19.61 8.11
N TYR A 45 5.26 -19.09 9.35
CA TYR A 45 6.41 -19.17 10.24
C TYR A 45 6.70 -20.61 10.69
N GLY A 46 5.66 -21.44 10.82
CA GLY A 46 5.81 -22.87 11.05
C GLY A 46 6.62 -23.57 9.96
N TYR A 47 6.39 -23.23 8.69
CA TYR A 47 7.23 -23.74 7.59
C TYR A 47 8.68 -23.27 7.72
N VAL A 48 8.91 -21.97 7.93
CA VAL A 48 10.27 -21.40 8.01
C VAL A 48 11.09 -22.02 9.14
N VAL A 49 10.47 -22.25 10.31
CA VAL A 49 11.17 -22.73 11.52
C VAL A 49 11.34 -24.25 11.51
N TYR A 50 10.34 -25.00 11.07
CA TYR A 50 10.34 -26.46 11.20
C TYR A 50 10.73 -27.24 9.96
N SER A 51 10.74 -26.64 8.76
CA SER A 51 11.06 -27.38 7.54
C SER A 51 12.57 -27.48 7.28
N ASN A 52 13.44 -26.81 8.05
CA ASN A 52 14.90 -26.80 7.84
C ASN A 52 15.27 -26.67 6.34
N PRO A 53 14.96 -25.54 5.69
CA PRO A 53 15.17 -25.39 4.25
C PRO A 53 16.63 -25.70 3.87
N GLU A 54 16.80 -26.65 2.95
CA GLU A 54 18.13 -27.11 2.52
C GLU A 54 18.89 -26.02 1.74
N SER A 55 18.14 -25.14 1.07
CA SER A 55 18.69 -24.00 0.33
C SER A 55 18.33 -22.66 0.99
N PHE A 56 19.31 -21.75 1.03
CA PHE A 56 19.10 -20.37 1.49
C PHE A 56 18.00 -19.65 0.68
N SER A 57 17.85 -19.99 -0.61
CA SER A 57 16.76 -19.47 -1.46
C SER A 57 15.38 -19.87 -0.95
N GLU A 58 15.19 -21.13 -0.58
CA GLU A 58 13.90 -21.60 -0.06
C GLU A 58 13.55 -20.98 1.29
N PHE A 59 14.55 -20.77 2.15
CA PHE A 59 14.39 -20.02 3.39
C PHE A 59 13.92 -18.59 3.12
N MET A 60 14.59 -17.90 2.19
CA MET A 60 14.28 -16.51 1.84
C MET A 60 12.88 -16.35 1.22
N ASP A 61 12.43 -17.29 0.40
CA ASP A 61 11.06 -17.30 -0.12
C ASP A 61 10.01 -17.46 1.00
N GLY A 62 10.24 -18.40 1.93
CA GLY A 62 9.37 -18.61 3.09
C GLY A 62 9.28 -17.37 3.98
N VAL A 63 10.44 -16.80 4.35
CA VAL A 63 10.53 -15.61 5.20
C VAL A 63 9.91 -14.38 4.53
N SER A 64 10.21 -14.13 3.25
CA SER A 64 9.69 -12.95 2.53
C SER A 64 8.16 -12.97 2.43
N SER A 65 7.56 -14.13 2.17
CA SER A 65 6.10 -14.29 2.14
C SER A 65 5.46 -14.07 3.52
N ALA A 66 6.08 -14.59 4.59
CA ALA A 66 5.62 -14.40 5.96
C ALA A 66 5.70 -12.93 6.40
N MET A 67 6.80 -12.25 6.07
CA MET A 67 6.99 -10.83 6.36
C MET A 67 5.96 -9.95 5.66
N ALA A 68 5.58 -10.27 4.41
CA ALA A 68 4.52 -9.54 3.69
C ALA A 68 3.15 -9.65 4.40
N SER A 69 2.78 -10.84 4.87
CA SER A 69 1.57 -11.04 5.69
C SER A 69 1.64 -10.26 7.01
N THR A 70 2.79 -10.27 7.69
CA THR A 70 3.02 -9.51 8.92
C THR A 70 2.89 -8.01 8.72
N LEU A 71 3.38 -7.48 7.59
CA LEU A 71 3.23 -6.08 7.23
C LEU A 71 1.76 -5.69 7.06
N LEU A 72 0.95 -6.50 6.37
CA LEU A 72 -0.49 -6.24 6.25
C LEU A 72 -1.17 -6.27 7.63
N PHE A 73 -0.86 -7.25 8.46
CA PHE A 73 -1.43 -7.39 9.80
C PHE A 73 -1.13 -6.15 10.66
N SER A 74 0.12 -5.67 10.63
CA SER A 74 0.51 -4.44 11.34
C SER A 74 -0.22 -3.19 10.82
N LYS A 75 -0.34 -3.04 9.49
CA LYS A 75 -1.06 -1.91 8.84
C LYS A 75 -2.53 -1.88 9.26
N LEU A 76 -3.22 -3.03 9.23
CA LEU A 76 -4.61 -3.14 9.66
C LEU A 76 -4.76 -2.84 11.16
N GLY A 77 -3.89 -3.39 12.00
CA GLY A 77 -3.87 -3.10 13.44
C GLY A 77 -3.73 -1.60 13.75
N ILE A 78 -2.81 -0.90 13.06
CA ILE A 78 -2.63 0.55 13.22
C ILE A 78 -3.87 1.33 12.77
N LEU A 79 -4.48 0.93 11.64
CA LEU A 79 -5.69 1.57 11.11
C LEU A 79 -6.89 1.38 12.03
N TRP A 80 -7.07 0.18 12.59
CA TRP A 80 -8.12 -0.10 13.56
C TRP A 80 -7.91 0.69 14.86
N ALA A 81 -6.67 0.72 15.38
CA ALA A 81 -6.33 1.53 16.57
C ALA A 81 -6.59 3.04 16.35
N ASN A 82 -6.39 3.54 15.13
CA ASN A 82 -6.58 4.94 14.78
C ASN A 82 -7.90 5.20 14.00
N GLN A 83 -8.84 4.27 14.02
CA GLN A 83 -10.08 4.33 13.21
C GLN A 83 -10.89 5.60 13.47
N LYS A 84 -10.92 6.09 14.72
CA LYS A 84 -11.59 7.35 15.08
C LYS A 84 -10.96 8.54 14.35
N LYS A 85 -9.63 8.64 14.34
CA LYS A 85 -8.90 9.72 13.64
C LYS A 85 -9.14 9.64 12.14
N PHE A 86 -9.11 8.43 11.57
CA PHE A 86 -9.44 8.21 10.16
C PHE A 86 -10.86 8.70 9.83
N GLY A 87 -11.85 8.39 10.68
CA GLY A 87 -13.21 8.86 10.49
C GLY A 87 -13.38 10.38 10.62
N VAL A 88 -12.53 11.06 11.40
CA VAL A 88 -12.50 12.53 11.44
C VAL A 88 -11.96 13.09 10.13
N ILE A 89 -10.85 12.54 9.60
CA ILE A 89 -10.27 12.96 8.30
C ILE A 89 -11.32 12.80 7.19
N LEU A 90 -12.01 11.66 7.12
CA LEU A 90 -13.07 11.43 6.14
C LEU A 90 -14.21 12.45 6.25
N ARG A 91 -14.58 12.85 7.47
CA ARG A 91 -15.59 13.88 7.72
C ARG A 91 -15.12 15.25 7.25
N ILE A 92 -13.89 15.64 7.56
CA ILE A 92 -13.29 16.90 7.09
C ILE A 92 -13.28 16.92 5.56
N MET A 93 -12.76 15.88 4.90
CA MET A 93 -12.76 15.78 3.44
C MET A 93 -14.17 15.89 2.83
N THR A 94 -15.18 15.29 3.48
CA THR A 94 -16.57 15.37 3.02
C THR A 94 -17.16 16.77 3.24
N SER A 95 -16.81 17.42 4.34
CA SER A 95 -17.22 18.79 4.66
C SER A 95 -16.61 19.78 3.68
N ASP A 96 -15.32 19.66 3.36
CA ASP A 96 -14.63 20.50 2.37
C ASP A 96 -15.25 20.36 0.98
N TRP A 97 -15.69 19.15 0.64
CA TRP A 97 -16.42 18.89 -0.61
C TRP A 97 -17.76 19.62 -0.66
N GLN A 98 -18.41 19.83 0.48
CA GLN A 98 -19.73 20.48 0.58
C GLN A 98 -19.62 22.01 0.76
N SER A 99 -18.59 22.50 1.46
CA SER A 99 -18.47 23.90 1.86
C SER A 99 -17.89 24.82 0.78
N HIS A 100 -17.10 24.31 -0.19
CA HIS A 100 -16.32 25.14 -1.12
C HIS A 100 -16.65 24.95 -2.60
N THR A 101 -17.89 24.57 -2.93
CA THR A 101 -18.39 24.54 -4.32
C THR A 101 -18.79 25.91 -4.90
N SER A 102 -18.55 27.03 -4.20
CA SER A 102 -18.97 28.37 -4.64
C SER A 102 -18.08 28.98 -5.74
N SER A 103 -16.78 28.67 -5.77
CA SER A 103 -15.85 29.12 -6.81
C SER A 103 -15.61 28.04 -7.87
N HIS A 104 -15.72 28.41 -9.15
CA HIS A 104 -15.48 27.50 -10.28
C HIS A 104 -14.06 26.92 -10.27
N GLN A 105 -13.05 27.69 -9.85
CA GLN A 105 -11.65 27.25 -9.77
C GLN A 105 -11.41 26.23 -8.64
N SER A 106 -11.95 26.44 -7.44
CA SER A 106 -11.78 25.49 -6.34
C SER A 106 -12.45 24.15 -6.68
N LYS A 107 -13.63 24.20 -7.32
CA LYS A 107 -14.34 23.01 -7.77
C LYS A 107 -13.56 22.23 -8.84
N SER A 108 -12.92 22.90 -9.80
CA SER A 108 -12.14 22.21 -10.84
C SER A 108 -10.90 21.51 -10.27
N ILE A 109 -10.19 22.15 -9.33
CA ILE A 109 -9.04 21.57 -8.62
C ILE A 109 -9.47 20.31 -7.85
N MET A 110 -10.55 20.38 -7.07
CA MET A 110 -11.06 19.24 -6.31
C MET A 110 -11.53 18.08 -7.20
N ILE A 111 -12.16 18.40 -8.34
CA ILE A 111 -12.60 17.41 -9.32
C ILE A 111 -11.39 16.70 -9.95
N ASN A 112 -10.37 17.45 -10.40
CA ASN A 112 -9.16 16.91 -11.00
C ASN A 112 -8.39 16.00 -10.01
N ALA A 113 -8.17 16.47 -8.79
CA ALA A 113 -7.55 15.67 -7.73
C ALA A 113 -8.34 14.37 -7.46
N SER A 114 -9.68 14.44 -7.39
CA SER A 114 -10.51 13.24 -7.22
C SER A 114 -10.43 12.26 -8.40
N PHE A 115 -10.33 12.77 -9.64
CA PHE A 115 -10.19 11.92 -10.82
C PHE A 115 -8.83 11.26 -10.88
N LEU A 116 -7.77 11.99 -10.56
CA LEU A 116 -6.44 11.41 -10.52
C LEU A 116 -6.32 10.38 -9.40
N ALA A 117 -6.78 10.69 -8.20
CA ALA A 117 -6.87 9.76 -7.08
C ALA A 117 -7.57 8.45 -7.49
N ARG A 118 -8.71 8.54 -8.20
CA ARG A 118 -9.42 7.38 -8.74
C ARG A 118 -8.63 6.64 -9.82
N ARG A 119 -7.92 7.35 -10.71
CA ARG A 119 -7.10 6.75 -11.78
C ARG A 119 -5.93 5.98 -11.19
N VAL A 120 -5.18 6.59 -10.29
CA VAL A 120 -4.02 5.97 -9.62
C VAL A 120 -4.46 4.78 -8.77
N SER A 121 -5.54 4.92 -8.01
CA SER A 121 -6.18 3.82 -7.27
C SER A 121 -6.44 2.59 -8.15
N ARG A 122 -7.03 2.79 -9.34
CA ARG A 122 -7.31 1.68 -10.24
C ARG A 122 -6.05 1.05 -10.81
N ILE A 123 -5.04 1.86 -11.15
CA ILE A 123 -3.76 1.36 -11.67
C ILE A 123 -3.05 0.49 -10.62
N ILE A 124 -2.95 0.95 -9.37
CA ILE A 124 -2.32 0.19 -8.27
C ILE A 124 -3.03 -1.14 -8.04
N ILE A 125 -4.37 -1.11 -7.96
CA ILE A 125 -5.16 -2.32 -7.75
C ILE A 125 -4.95 -3.31 -8.90
N LEU A 126 -5.05 -2.86 -10.16
CA LEU A 126 -4.82 -3.71 -11.34
C LEU A 126 -3.41 -4.30 -11.35
N MET A 127 -2.39 -3.49 -11.06
CA MET A 127 -0.99 -3.93 -11.02
C MET A 127 -0.80 -5.06 -9.99
N GLN A 128 -1.47 -4.98 -8.83
CA GLN A 128 -1.44 -6.04 -7.83
C GLN A 128 -2.16 -7.31 -8.29
N PHE A 129 -3.34 -7.18 -8.90
CA PHE A 129 -4.05 -8.34 -9.45
C PHE A 129 -3.18 -9.08 -10.46
N PHE A 130 -2.52 -8.35 -11.36
CA PHE A 130 -1.57 -8.93 -12.31
C PHE A 130 -0.36 -9.55 -11.63
N SER A 131 0.24 -8.89 -10.63
CA SER A 131 1.39 -9.43 -9.89
C SER A 131 1.07 -10.77 -9.22
N VAL A 132 -0.07 -10.86 -8.52
CA VAL A 132 -0.53 -12.11 -7.89
C VAL A 132 -0.83 -13.19 -8.93
N PHE A 133 -1.48 -12.83 -10.04
CA PHE A 133 -1.77 -13.76 -11.13
C PHE A 133 -0.48 -14.33 -11.73
N PHE A 134 0.47 -13.47 -12.12
CA PHE A 134 1.74 -13.91 -12.71
C PHE A 134 2.60 -14.71 -11.73
N TYR A 135 2.62 -14.35 -10.45
CA TYR A 135 3.30 -15.13 -9.42
C TYR A 135 2.73 -16.55 -9.32
N SER A 136 1.39 -16.66 -9.20
CA SER A 136 0.72 -17.97 -9.12
C SER A 136 0.89 -18.81 -10.40
N LEU A 137 0.83 -18.17 -11.58
CA LEU A 137 1.05 -18.83 -12.85
C LEU A 137 2.48 -19.33 -13.00
N GLY A 138 3.47 -18.54 -12.53
CA GLY A 138 4.88 -18.94 -12.53
C GLY A 138 5.12 -20.22 -11.74
N VAL A 139 4.55 -20.34 -10.53
CA VAL A 139 4.64 -21.56 -9.72
C VAL A 139 3.95 -22.75 -10.39
N LEU A 140 2.75 -22.54 -10.96
CA LEU A 140 2.03 -23.61 -11.66
C LEU A 140 2.75 -24.11 -12.91
N VAL A 141 3.36 -23.22 -13.69
CA VAL A 141 4.16 -23.58 -14.88
C VAL A 141 5.43 -24.30 -14.47
N ALA A 142 6.11 -23.86 -13.41
CA ALA A 142 7.30 -24.53 -12.87
C ALA A 142 6.97 -25.96 -12.43
N ASN A 143 5.82 -26.18 -11.78
CA ASN A 143 5.36 -27.51 -11.40
C ASN A 143 4.99 -28.39 -12.61
N ALA A 144 4.43 -27.81 -13.68
CA ALA A 144 4.07 -28.57 -14.88
C ALA A 144 5.28 -28.96 -15.74
N GLY A 145 6.34 -28.14 -15.70
CA GLY A 145 7.57 -28.35 -16.47
C GLY A 145 8.54 -29.39 -15.89
N ASP A 146 8.33 -29.82 -14.65
CA ASP A 146 9.21 -30.77 -13.95
C ASP A 146 8.51 -32.13 -13.77
N PRO A 147 8.99 -33.21 -14.42
CA PRO A 147 8.41 -34.55 -14.31
C PRO A 147 8.38 -35.10 -12.87
N GLU A 148 9.35 -34.73 -12.02
CA GLU A 148 9.41 -35.18 -10.62
C GLU A 148 8.30 -34.57 -9.75
N LYS A 149 7.72 -33.46 -10.21
CA LYS A 149 6.62 -32.73 -9.55
C LYS A 149 5.24 -33.15 -10.07
N TRP A 150 5.14 -34.18 -10.91
CA TRP A 150 3.84 -34.67 -11.35
C TRP A 150 3.09 -35.37 -10.22
N GLU A 151 3.82 -35.98 -9.29
CA GLU A 151 3.24 -36.62 -8.11
C GLU A 151 2.77 -35.59 -7.07
N PRO A 152 1.59 -35.75 -6.44
CA PRO A 152 0.99 -34.74 -5.58
C PRO A 152 1.87 -34.28 -4.40
N TYR A 153 2.72 -35.17 -3.87
CA TYR A 153 3.55 -34.91 -2.69
C TYR A 153 4.84 -34.10 -2.99
N ASN A 154 5.27 -34.04 -4.25
CA ASN A 154 6.46 -33.29 -4.67
C ASN A 154 6.14 -31.91 -5.27
N ARG A 155 4.85 -31.56 -5.39
CA ARG A 155 4.42 -30.29 -5.99
C ARG A 155 4.70 -29.12 -5.05
N GLU A 156 5.31 -28.08 -5.58
CA GLU A 156 5.49 -26.85 -4.82
C GLU A 156 4.14 -26.12 -4.66
N LEU A 157 3.86 -25.70 -3.44
CA LEU A 157 2.70 -24.86 -3.12
C LEU A 157 2.98 -23.40 -3.51
N ILE A 158 1.93 -22.66 -3.89
CA ILE A 158 2.03 -21.22 -4.20
C ILE A 158 2.60 -20.45 -3.01
N LEU A 159 2.12 -20.76 -1.81
CA LEU A 159 2.68 -20.28 -0.56
C LEU A 159 3.28 -21.45 0.19
N LYS A 160 4.58 -21.37 0.48
CA LYS A 160 5.28 -22.34 1.32
C LYS A 160 4.69 -22.29 2.73
N MET A 161 3.90 -23.31 3.07
CA MET A 161 3.17 -23.44 4.33
C MET A 161 3.25 -24.88 4.80
N LYS A 162 3.42 -25.08 6.11
CA LYS A 162 3.40 -26.41 6.72
C LYS A 162 2.01 -26.68 7.28
N PHE A 163 1.27 -27.57 6.62
CA PHE A 163 -0.06 -27.97 7.07
C PHE A 163 0.01 -29.15 8.05
N PRO A 164 -0.94 -29.27 8.98
CA PRO A 164 -1.02 -30.40 9.92
C PRO A 164 -1.59 -31.69 9.29
N PHE A 165 -1.96 -31.65 8.01
CA PHE A 165 -2.49 -32.78 7.24
C PHE A 165 -1.63 -33.00 5.98
N GLU A 166 -1.54 -34.24 5.53
CA GLU A 166 -0.74 -34.61 4.36
C GLU A 166 -1.50 -34.38 3.05
N ILE A 167 -0.83 -33.82 2.05
CA ILE A 167 -1.41 -33.50 0.73
C ILE A 167 -1.11 -34.66 -0.22
N ASN A 168 -1.85 -35.77 -0.03
CA ASN A 168 -1.54 -37.02 -0.72
C ASN A 168 -2.35 -37.23 -2.00
N THR A 169 -3.45 -36.48 -2.18
CA THR A 169 -4.36 -36.65 -3.33
C THR A 169 -4.47 -35.37 -4.17
N HIS A 170 -4.60 -35.56 -5.48
CA HIS A 170 -4.80 -34.47 -6.44
C HIS A 170 -5.94 -33.49 -6.09
N PRO A 171 -7.15 -33.93 -5.68
CA PRO A 171 -8.22 -32.99 -5.32
C PRO A 171 -7.90 -32.13 -4.09
N ILE A 172 -7.21 -32.69 -3.09
CA ILE A 172 -6.78 -31.94 -1.89
C ILE A 172 -5.74 -30.87 -2.28
N TYR A 173 -4.77 -31.24 -3.11
CA TYR A 173 -3.77 -30.29 -3.64
C TYR A 173 -4.44 -29.12 -4.39
N VAL A 174 -5.38 -29.41 -5.29
CA VAL A 174 -6.10 -28.38 -6.04
C VAL A 174 -6.90 -27.47 -5.11
N ALA A 175 -7.60 -28.04 -4.11
CA ALA A 175 -8.36 -27.26 -3.14
C ALA A 175 -7.46 -26.31 -2.32
N VAL A 176 -6.33 -26.82 -1.80
CA VAL A 176 -5.35 -26.01 -1.06
C VAL A 176 -4.77 -24.91 -1.95
N THR A 177 -4.41 -25.23 -3.19
CA THR A 177 -3.86 -24.25 -4.16
C THR A 177 -4.87 -23.14 -4.48
N VAL A 178 -6.15 -23.47 -4.65
CA VAL A 178 -7.23 -22.49 -4.87
C VAL A 178 -7.41 -21.61 -3.64
N ILE A 179 -7.42 -22.19 -2.43
CA ILE A 179 -7.51 -21.42 -1.17
C ILE A 179 -6.31 -20.49 -1.01
N GLN A 180 -5.09 -20.96 -1.29
CA GLN A 180 -3.88 -20.13 -1.24
C GLN A 180 -3.91 -18.99 -2.26
N PHE A 181 -4.37 -19.26 -3.48
CA PHE A 181 -4.55 -18.22 -4.50
C PHE A 181 -5.55 -17.15 -4.06
N ILE A 182 -6.70 -17.56 -3.52
CA ILE A 182 -7.71 -16.66 -2.97
C ILE A 182 -7.14 -15.87 -1.79
N HIS A 183 -6.42 -16.51 -0.87
CA HIS A 183 -5.77 -15.85 0.26
C HIS A 183 -4.76 -14.79 -0.20
N LEU A 184 -3.91 -15.13 -1.17
CA LEU A 184 -2.92 -14.20 -1.71
C LEU A 184 -3.57 -13.01 -2.44
N MET A 185 -4.68 -13.25 -3.15
CA MET A 185 -5.51 -12.19 -3.74
C MET A 185 -6.06 -11.25 -2.66
N PHE A 186 -6.57 -11.81 -1.57
CA PHE A 186 -7.13 -11.05 -0.45
C PHE A 186 -6.07 -10.25 0.32
N VAL A 187 -4.92 -10.85 0.60
CA VAL A 187 -3.76 -10.18 1.24
C VAL A 187 -3.26 -9.05 0.35
N GLY A 188 -3.04 -9.32 -0.95
CA GLY A 188 -2.65 -8.30 -1.93
C GLY A 188 -3.68 -7.18 -2.05
N TRP A 189 -4.97 -7.52 -2.02
CA TRP A 189 -6.04 -6.52 -2.04
C TRP A 189 -6.05 -5.65 -0.77
N GLY A 190 -5.77 -6.23 0.40
CA GLY A 190 -5.62 -5.49 1.66
C GLY A 190 -4.47 -4.51 1.63
N ILE A 191 -3.30 -4.96 1.19
CA ILE A 191 -2.11 -4.12 1.04
C ILE A 191 -2.41 -2.95 0.09
N THR A 192 -3.00 -3.23 -1.07
CA THR A 192 -3.30 -2.19 -2.07
C THR A 192 -4.38 -1.21 -1.65
N VAL A 193 -5.43 -1.64 -0.94
CA VAL A 193 -6.46 -0.72 -0.43
C VAL A 193 -5.85 0.28 0.56
N VAL A 194 -4.96 -0.20 1.46
CA VAL A 194 -4.24 0.68 2.40
C VAL A 194 -3.28 1.61 1.66
N ASN A 195 -2.47 1.11 0.72
CA ASN A 195 -1.54 1.95 -0.03
C ASN A 195 -2.28 3.00 -0.89
N THR A 196 -3.35 2.58 -1.54
CA THR A 196 -4.21 3.46 -2.35
C THR A 196 -4.89 4.53 -1.50
N LEU A 197 -5.30 4.22 -0.27
CA LEU A 197 -5.86 5.21 0.65
C LEU A 197 -4.86 6.34 0.92
N PHE A 198 -3.60 6.02 1.20
CA PHE A 198 -2.55 7.02 1.40
C PHE A 198 -2.23 7.81 0.12
N VAL A 199 -2.23 7.15 -1.04
CA VAL A 199 -2.03 7.80 -2.35
C VAL A 199 -3.15 8.77 -2.69
N THR A 200 -4.40 8.36 -2.46
CA THR A 200 -5.60 9.19 -2.76
C THR A 200 -5.70 10.44 -1.89
N LEU A 201 -5.00 10.48 -0.75
CA LEU A 201 -4.87 11.67 0.08
C LEU A 201 -3.79 12.66 -0.44
N SER A 202 -3.01 12.30 -1.48
CA SER A 202 -1.71 12.93 -1.69
C SER A 202 -1.31 13.31 -3.13
N LEU A 203 -2.06 13.06 -4.22
CA LEU A 203 -1.54 13.26 -5.60
C LEU A 203 -2.34 14.18 -6.55
N ASP A 204 -1.59 15.02 -7.31
CA ASP A 204 -1.92 15.53 -8.66
C ASP A 204 -0.65 15.65 -9.58
N GLU A 205 -0.48 14.80 -10.62
CA GLU A 205 0.10 15.07 -11.97
C GLU A 205 0.07 13.81 -12.91
N PRO A 206 0.13 13.94 -14.27
CA PRO A 206 0.07 12.82 -15.21
C PRO A 206 1.24 12.76 -16.22
N ASN A 207 2.21 11.83 -16.06
CA ASN A 207 2.78 11.03 -17.17
C ASN A 207 3.94 10.14 -16.69
N ALA A 208 3.90 8.87 -17.10
CA ALA A 208 5.07 8.01 -17.34
C ALA A 208 4.54 6.61 -17.69
N ALA A 209 4.06 6.44 -18.92
CA ALA A 209 3.75 5.13 -19.45
C ALA A 209 5.02 4.48 -20.02
N ALA A 210 5.09 3.15 -19.91
CA ALA A 210 5.80 2.24 -20.80
C ALA A 210 7.28 1.86 -20.54
N ILE A 211 7.88 2.12 -19.39
CA ILE A 211 9.29 1.71 -19.16
C ILE A 211 9.42 0.69 -18.01
N LEU A 212 9.92 -0.51 -18.38
CA LEU A 212 10.45 -1.63 -17.56
C LEU A 212 9.47 -2.72 -17.10
N VAL A 213 8.92 -3.46 -18.08
CA VAL A 213 7.75 -4.31 -17.89
C VAL A 213 7.96 -5.77 -17.45
N LYS A 214 9.13 -6.44 -17.46
CA LYS A 214 9.06 -7.93 -17.45
C LYS A 214 9.87 -8.80 -16.46
N CYS A 215 10.92 -8.31 -15.78
CA CYS A 215 11.59 -9.09 -14.69
C CYS A 215 11.69 -8.34 -13.34
N PHE A 216 11.04 -7.18 -13.28
CA PHE A 216 11.11 -6.18 -12.22
C PHE A 216 9.89 -6.27 -11.26
N MET A 217 8.84 -7.01 -11.63
CA MET A 217 7.50 -6.93 -11.00
C MET A 217 7.45 -7.21 -9.50
N PHE A 218 8.12 -8.26 -9.00
CA PHE A 218 7.99 -8.64 -7.59
C PHE A 218 8.81 -7.74 -6.65
N TYR A 219 10.08 -7.47 -7.01
CA TYR A 219 10.94 -6.52 -6.30
C TYR A 219 10.34 -5.11 -6.26
N VAL A 220 9.58 -4.76 -7.29
CA VAL A 220 8.96 -3.44 -7.43
C VAL A 220 7.66 -3.31 -6.71
N THR A 221 6.82 -4.35 -6.60
CA THR A 221 5.62 -4.25 -5.77
C THR A 221 6.00 -3.90 -4.33
N MET A 222 7.05 -4.52 -3.77
CA MET A 222 7.55 -4.22 -2.43
C MET A 222 8.17 -2.83 -2.31
N ASN A 223 8.98 -2.40 -3.29
CA ASN A 223 9.59 -1.06 -3.27
C ASN A 223 8.58 0.06 -3.60
N LEU A 224 7.57 -0.21 -4.42
CA LEU A 224 6.48 0.72 -4.75
C LEU A 224 5.68 1.06 -3.52
N ASP A 225 5.44 0.10 -2.63
CA ASP A 225 4.71 0.33 -1.39
C ASP A 225 5.37 1.43 -0.54
N VAL A 226 6.68 1.39 -0.38
CA VAL A 226 7.44 2.42 0.36
C VAL A 226 7.57 3.70 -0.45
N PHE A 227 7.84 3.59 -1.75
CA PHE A 227 7.97 4.71 -2.67
C PHE A 227 6.70 5.57 -2.70
N ILE A 228 5.52 4.93 -2.74
CA ILE A 228 4.21 5.58 -2.71
C ILE A 228 4.09 6.50 -1.49
N TYR A 229 4.50 6.05 -0.31
CA TYR A 229 4.43 6.84 0.92
C TYR A 229 5.45 7.99 0.93
N CYS A 230 6.68 7.74 0.47
CA CYS A 230 7.71 8.77 0.38
C CYS A 230 7.37 9.84 -0.66
N TYR A 231 6.82 9.44 -1.81
CA TYR A 231 6.40 10.36 -2.86
C TYR A 231 5.22 11.23 -2.41
N ALA A 232 4.23 10.64 -1.71
CA ALA A 232 3.15 11.37 -1.08
C ALA A 232 3.66 12.41 -0.05
N GLY A 233 4.62 12.04 0.79
CA GLY A 233 5.24 12.94 1.77
C GLY A 233 6.01 14.09 1.12
N GLU A 234 6.82 13.80 0.09
CA GLU A 234 7.57 14.81 -0.67
C GLU A 234 6.62 15.78 -1.37
N TYR A 235 5.59 15.26 -2.05
CA TYR A 235 4.61 16.07 -2.75
C TYR A 235 3.90 17.04 -1.81
N LEU A 236 3.46 16.56 -0.64
CA LEU A 236 2.79 17.39 0.35
C LEU A 236 3.72 18.49 0.89
N SER A 237 4.96 18.14 1.18
CA SER A 237 5.99 19.09 1.64
C SER A 237 6.29 20.15 0.58
N ALA A 238 6.41 19.76 -0.69
CA ALA A 238 6.64 20.65 -1.82
C ALA A 238 5.46 21.61 -2.03
N LYS A 239 4.22 21.10 -2.04
CA LYS A 239 3.01 21.94 -2.15
C LYS A 239 2.87 22.90 -0.96
N SER A 240 3.20 22.46 0.25
CA SER A 240 3.21 23.32 1.44
C SER A 240 4.17 24.50 1.29
N LYS A 241 5.32 24.31 0.63
CA LYS A 241 6.29 25.38 0.37
C LYS A 241 5.76 26.39 -0.65
N LEU A 242 5.13 25.90 -1.72
CA LEU A 242 4.58 26.76 -2.78
C LEU A 242 3.51 27.74 -2.27
N ILE A 243 2.77 27.38 -1.21
CA ILE A 243 1.81 28.29 -0.58
C ILE A 243 2.53 29.52 0.00
N GLY A 244 3.69 29.33 0.65
CA GLY A 244 4.50 30.42 1.17
C GLY A 244 5.07 31.30 0.06
N ASP A 245 5.61 30.66 -0.98
CA ASP A 245 6.17 31.38 -2.14
C ASP A 245 5.09 32.19 -2.87
N ALA A 246 3.88 31.64 -3.04
CA ALA A 246 2.75 32.33 -3.65
C ALA A 246 2.21 33.48 -2.78
N ALA A 247 2.14 33.30 -1.46
CA ALA A 247 1.74 34.36 -0.53
C ALA A 247 2.75 35.51 -0.53
N TYR A 248 4.05 35.20 -0.54
CA TYR A 248 5.12 36.20 -0.61
C TYR A 248 5.11 37.00 -1.93
N ASN A 249 4.90 36.31 -3.05
CA ASN A 249 4.84 36.94 -4.39
C ASN A 249 3.50 37.63 -4.68
N SER A 250 2.52 37.54 -3.78
CA SER A 250 1.30 38.34 -3.89
C SER A 250 1.58 39.81 -3.58
N LEU A 251 0.75 40.72 -4.09
CA LEU A 251 0.83 42.15 -3.79
C LEU A 251 0.32 42.46 -2.37
N TRP A 252 0.77 41.69 -1.36
CA TRP A 252 0.27 41.70 0.02
C TRP A 252 0.54 43.02 0.76
N TYR A 253 1.51 43.82 0.28
CA TYR A 253 1.79 45.15 0.80
C TYR A 253 0.82 46.22 0.28
N ASN A 254 -0.01 45.89 -0.73
CA ASN A 254 -0.96 46.81 -1.36
C ASN A 254 -2.44 46.45 -1.08
N VAL A 255 -2.69 45.65 -0.04
CA VAL A 255 -4.05 45.28 0.41
C VAL A 255 -4.39 46.00 1.72
N ALA A 256 -5.66 45.98 2.11
CA ALA A 256 -6.10 46.58 3.38
C ALA A 256 -5.27 46.05 4.56
N ALA A 257 -5.00 46.90 5.56
CA ALA A 257 -4.09 46.59 6.67
C ALA A 257 -4.44 45.28 7.40
N LYS A 258 -5.73 44.96 7.51
CA LYS A 258 -6.21 43.70 8.10
C LYS A 258 -5.85 42.47 7.27
N ASP A 259 -5.89 42.57 5.95
CA ASP A 259 -5.60 41.47 5.03
C ASP A 259 -4.10 41.27 4.85
N SER A 260 -3.32 42.36 4.87
CA SER A 260 -1.85 42.29 4.84
C SER A 260 -1.27 41.64 6.11
N GLU A 261 -1.84 41.96 7.28
CA GLU A 261 -1.48 41.30 8.54
C GLU A 261 -1.76 39.79 8.49
N MET A 262 -2.94 39.39 7.97
CA MET A 262 -3.28 37.98 7.78
C MET A 262 -2.29 37.28 6.84
N MET A 263 -1.87 37.94 5.76
CA MET A 263 -0.93 37.35 4.80
C MET A 263 0.47 37.16 5.40
N VAL A 264 0.93 38.06 6.27
CA VAL A 264 2.17 37.89 7.02
C VAL A 264 2.12 36.65 7.92
N PHE A 265 0.99 36.41 8.62
CA PHE A 265 0.82 35.18 9.40
C PHE A 265 0.88 33.91 8.54
N VAL A 266 0.30 33.94 7.35
CA VAL A 266 0.36 32.82 6.39
C VAL A 266 1.81 32.57 5.95
N ILE A 267 2.55 33.62 5.60
CA ILE A 267 3.96 33.54 5.20
C ILE A 267 4.79 32.95 6.36
N LEU A 268 4.66 33.49 7.58
CA LEU A 268 5.37 32.99 8.76
C LEU A 268 5.04 31.51 9.06
N ARG A 269 3.77 31.13 8.95
CA ARG A 269 3.34 29.74 9.21
C ARG A 269 3.88 28.77 8.16
N SER A 270 3.94 29.19 6.90
CA SER A 270 4.39 28.38 5.76
C SER A 270 5.87 28.03 5.80
N GLN A 271 6.69 28.79 6.53
CA GLN A 271 8.11 28.48 6.74
C GLN A 271 8.31 27.13 7.44
N LYS A 272 7.34 26.70 8.26
CA LYS A 272 7.27 25.32 8.77
C LYS A 272 6.48 24.46 7.79
N ARG A 273 7.21 23.73 6.94
CA ARG A 273 6.64 22.82 5.93
C ARG A 273 5.79 21.73 6.58
N LEU A 274 4.71 21.37 5.90
CA LEU A 274 3.90 20.22 6.28
C LEU A 274 4.61 18.92 5.85
N THR A 275 5.27 18.26 6.79
CA THR A 275 5.95 16.98 6.55
C THR A 275 5.18 15.82 7.18
N ILE A 276 5.10 14.69 6.46
CA ILE A 276 4.56 13.44 7.01
C ILE A 276 5.72 12.69 7.65
N THR A 277 5.61 12.38 8.94
CA THR A 277 6.63 11.62 9.67
C THR A 277 6.16 10.19 9.97
N CYS A 278 7.05 9.23 9.79
CA CYS A 278 6.91 7.88 10.29
C CYS A 278 7.21 7.86 11.79
N GLY A 279 6.18 7.67 12.63
CA GLY A 279 6.32 7.50 14.07
C GLY A 279 6.99 8.66 14.82
N LYS A 280 7.06 9.87 14.24
CA LYS A 280 7.90 11.01 14.68
C LYS A 280 9.43 10.79 14.63
N ILE A 281 9.88 9.65 14.11
CA ILE A 281 11.31 9.28 14.08
C ILE A 281 11.95 9.73 12.78
N MET A 282 11.23 9.61 11.66
CA MET A 282 11.77 9.87 10.33
C MET A 282 10.74 10.58 9.44
N GLU A 283 11.18 11.57 8.67
CA GLU A 283 10.35 12.19 7.63
C GLU A 283 10.26 11.29 6.39
N LEU A 284 9.05 11.17 5.83
CA LEU A 284 8.83 10.46 4.58
C LEU A 284 9.20 11.39 3.41
N SER A 285 10.39 11.17 2.84
CA SER A 285 10.90 11.92 1.68
C SER A 285 11.51 10.98 0.65
N LEU A 286 11.64 11.49 -0.59
CA LEU A 286 12.27 10.76 -1.70
C LEU A 286 13.78 10.53 -1.45
N GLU A 287 14.43 11.45 -0.75
CA GLU A 287 15.82 11.33 -0.32
C GLU A 287 16.02 10.12 0.61
N ARG A 288 15.14 9.99 1.61
CA ARG A 288 15.20 8.85 2.55
C ARG A 288 14.94 7.53 1.85
N PHE A 289 13.98 7.47 0.93
CA PHE A 289 13.76 6.29 0.10
C PHE A 289 15.03 5.89 -0.66
N THR A 290 15.71 6.85 -1.29
CA THR A 290 16.95 6.61 -2.03
C THR A 290 18.06 6.09 -1.12
N SER A 291 18.19 6.63 0.10
CA SER A 291 19.15 6.12 1.09
C SER A 291 18.88 4.66 1.49
N VAL A 292 17.60 4.28 1.65
CA VAL A 292 17.20 2.92 1.99
C VAL A 292 17.51 1.97 0.83
N VAL A 293 17.14 2.34 -0.40
CA VAL A 293 17.44 1.51 -1.60
C VAL A 293 18.94 1.35 -1.79
N LYS A 294 19.73 2.42 -1.59
CA LYS A 294 21.19 2.37 -1.68
C LYS A 294 21.79 1.46 -0.61
N ALA A 295 21.29 1.51 0.62
CA ALA A 295 21.72 0.62 1.69
C ALA A 295 21.39 -0.85 1.36
N SER A 296 20.18 -1.14 0.88
CA SER A 296 19.78 -2.49 0.45
C SER A 296 20.66 -3.02 -0.68
N ALA A 297 20.94 -2.19 -1.69
CA ALA A 297 21.85 -2.55 -2.79
C ALA A 297 23.27 -2.81 -2.28
N SER A 298 23.76 -2.01 -1.32
CA SER A 298 25.06 -2.22 -0.68
C SER A 298 25.12 -3.56 0.05
N TYR A 299 24.08 -3.93 0.81
CA TYR A 299 24.01 -5.23 1.48
C TYR A 299 24.00 -6.38 0.47
N MET A 300 23.24 -6.24 -0.62
CA MET A 300 23.22 -7.23 -1.70
C MET A 300 24.59 -7.39 -2.36
N SER A 301 25.30 -6.29 -2.63
CA SER A 301 26.66 -6.33 -3.19
C SER A 301 27.65 -7.04 -2.27
N VAL A 302 27.56 -6.84 -0.94
CA VAL A 302 28.40 -7.55 0.03
C VAL A 302 28.09 -9.05 0.03
N LEU A 303 26.81 -9.44 0.04
CA LEU A 303 26.41 -10.84 -0.01
C LEU A 303 26.88 -11.53 -1.30
N MET A 304 26.76 -10.86 -2.46
CA MET A 304 27.25 -11.37 -3.75
C MET A 304 28.77 -11.48 -3.83
N ALA A 305 29.52 -10.72 -3.03
CA ALA A 305 30.97 -10.79 -3.00
C ALA A 305 31.50 -11.85 -2.01
N MET A 306 30.67 -12.29 -1.06
CA MET A 306 31.02 -13.29 -0.06
C MET A 306 30.68 -14.73 -0.47
N TYR A 307 29.81 -14.91 -1.48
CA TYR A 307 29.38 -16.18 -2.03
C TYR A 307 30.00 -16.40 -3.41
#